data_AF-A0A9P4PVV3-F1
#
_entry.id   AF-A0A9P4PVV3-F1
#
_cell.length_a   1.000
_cell.length_b   1.000
_cell.length_c   1.000
_cell.angle_alpha   90.00
_cell.angle_beta   90.00
_cell.angle_gamma   90.00
#
_symmetry.space_group_name_H-M   'P 1'
#
loop_
_entity.id
_entity.type
_entity.pdbx_description
1 polymer ?
#
loop_
_entity_poly.entity_id
_entity_poly.type
_entity_poly.pdbx_seq_one_letter_code
_entity_poly.pdbx_strand_id
1 'polypeptide(L)'
;MTLDAPFFEKHNAHPLGHNRWPDTRSSEDNKKLFTESRSLTYLENEAATIYLNAKDGPHTCFKVYGSPYVPNNREWGFAYKPGTGRELWDAIPSDADIVVTHTPPKGHCDMAVHDGRTGCAELLHALHRVRPMMSVFGHIHEARGVERVRWNVESPGNGSLTEGVEVWEDPGTGKKQSMVNLTAKGRRPLANRSGLTRQMCSPEHLARNKRPGGGLSGVPGVTQPSEINSTSWDEGVAGEVRGGAKFLLGGAIEHRQGVGSGGVGSVDEHEPDVEADERRETVMINAAFLGPHHLKTTFNKPIVVDVDVPVWVTEDEAE
;
A
#
# COMPACT_ATOMS: atom_id res chain seq x y z
N MET A 1 -14.23 -0.56 -18.53
CA MET A 1 -13.58 -1.87 -18.30
C MET A 1 -13.59 -2.15 -16.79
N THR A 2 -13.97 -3.34 -16.32
CA THR A 2 -13.90 -3.74 -14.89
C THR A 2 -13.18 -5.08 -14.78
N LEU A 3 -12.47 -5.28 -13.67
CA LEU A 3 -11.79 -6.53 -13.31
C LEU A 3 -12.53 -7.30 -12.22
N ASP A 4 -13.52 -6.69 -11.58
CA ASP A 4 -14.40 -7.31 -10.60
C ASP A 4 -15.53 -8.08 -11.30
N ALA A 5 -15.45 -9.42 -11.27
CA ALA A 5 -16.42 -10.32 -11.89
C ALA A 5 -17.79 -10.29 -11.21
N PRO A 6 -17.92 -10.42 -9.87
CA PRO A 6 -19.20 -10.22 -9.17
C PRO A 6 -19.90 -8.90 -9.52
N PHE A 7 -19.14 -7.80 -9.57
CA PHE A 7 -19.67 -6.51 -9.98
C PHE A 7 -20.13 -6.51 -11.43
N PHE A 8 -19.32 -7.05 -12.34
CA PHE A 8 -19.68 -7.16 -13.76
C PHE A 8 -20.98 -7.94 -13.96
N GLU A 9 -21.12 -9.12 -13.34
CA GLU A 9 -22.30 -9.98 -13.47
C GLU A 9 -23.57 -9.29 -12.98
N LYS A 10 -23.50 -8.65 -11.80
CA LYS A 10 -24.63 -7.93 -11.21
C LYS A 10 -25.12 -6.78 -12.10
N HIS A 11 -24.18 -6.02 -12.69
CA HIS A 11 -24.50 -4.80 -13.42
C HIS A 11 -24.71 -5.00 -14.94
N ASN A 12 -24.17 -6.07 -15.52
CA ASN A 12 -24.36 -6.40 -16.94
C ASN A 12 -25.69 -7.15 -17.20
N ALA A 13 -26.32 -7.71 -16.17
CA ALA A 13 -27.57 -8.47 -16.28
C ALA A 13 -28.86 -7.64 -16.35
N HIS A 14 -28.81 -6.30 -16.25
CA HIS A 14 -30.04 -5.49 -16.18
C HIS A 14 -30.72 -5.34 -17.56
N PRO A 15 -31.95 -5.87 -17.79
CA PRO A 15 -32.57 -5.94 -19.12
C PRO A 15 -33.04 -4.58 -19.69
N LEU A 16 -33.21 -3.58 -18.83
CA LEU A 16 -33.76 -2.26 -19.15
C LEU A 16 -32.99 -1.18 -18.38
N GLY A 17 -31.80 -0.78 -18.83
CA GLY A 17 -31.06 0.24 -18.08
C GLY A 17 -29.89 0.84 -18.83
N HIS A 18 -29.72 2.13 -18.63
CA HIS A 18 -28.78 3.07 -19.26
C HIS A 18 -27.29 2.80 -18.95
N ASN A 19 -26.97 1.63 -18.36
CA ASN A 19 -25.65 1.19 -17.92
C ASN A 19 -25.19 -0.09 -18.65
N ARG A 20 -25.68 -0.34 -19.87
CA ARG A 20 -25.10 -1.39 -20.70
C ARG A 20 -23.65 -0.99 -21.00
N TRP A 21 -22.72 -1.83 -20.58
CA TRP A 21 -21.32 -1.60 -20.80
C TRP A 21 -21.04 -1.51 -22.32
N PRO A 22 -20.28 -0.51 -22.79
CA PRO A 22 -20.05 -0.31 -24.22
C PRO A 22 -19.25 -1.46 -24.86
N ASP A 23 -18.59 -2.27 -24.04
CA ASP A 23 -17.86 -3.47 -24.45
C ASP A 23 -18.51 -4.71 -23.80
N THR A 24 -18.75 -5.75 -24.61
CA THR A 24 -19.29 -7.04 -24.17
C THR A 24 -18.24 -7.94 -23.53
N ARG A 25 -16.95 -7.54 -23.55
CA ARG A 25 -15.87 -8.29 -22.90
C ARG A 25 -16.16 -8.54 -21.44
N SER A 26 -16.03 -9.79 -21.04
CA SER A 26 -16.23 -10.20 -19.65
C SER A 26 -15.15 -9.60 -18.75
N SER A 27 -15.44 -9.53 -17.45
CA SER A 27 -14.43 -9.18 -16.45
C SER A 27 -13.23 -10.13 -16.49
N GLU A 28 -13.46 -11.41 -16.80
CA GLU A 28 -12.41 -12.42 -16.93
C GLU A 28 -11.48 -12.13 -18.10
N ASP A 29 -12.03 -11.78 -19.27
CA ASP A 29 -11.22 -11.43 -20.44
C ASP A 29 -10.38 -10.18 -20.18
N ASN A 30 -10.92 -9.20 -19.45
CA ASN A 30 -10.16 -8.02 -19.04
C ASN A 30 -9.01 -8.41 -18.08
N LYS A 31 -9.27 -9.31 -17.12
CA LYS A 31 -8.27 -9.78 -16.15
C LYS A 31 -7.13 -10.56 -16.85
N LYS A 32 -7.44 -11.37 -17.88
CA LYS A 32 -6.44 -12.08 -18.70
C LYS A 32 -5.38 -11.17 -19.30
N LEU A 33 -5.75 -9.96 -19.72
CA LEU A 33 -4.80 -8.97 -20.25
C LEU A 33 -3.68 -8.61 -19.26
N PHE A 34 -3.95 -8.69 -17.96
CA PHE A 34 -2.99 -8.43 -16.89
C PHE A 34 -2.27 -9.70 -16.46
N THR A 35 -3.02 -10.80 -16.24
CA THR A 35 -2.45 -12.05 -15.70
C THR A 35 -1.60 -12.82 -16.70
N GLU A 36 -1.85 -12.68 -18.01
CA GLU A 36 -1.06 -13.32 -19.07
C GLU A 36 0.11 -12.45 -19.53
N SER A 37 0.21 -11.21 -19.05
CA SER A 37 1.32 -10.34 -19.38
C SER A 37 2.61 -10.82 -18.71
N ARG A 38 3.68 -10.93 -19.49
CA ARG A 38 5.02 -11.26 -18.97
C ARG A 38 5.71 -10.10 -18.26
N SER A 39 5.23 -8.87 -18.46
CA SER A 39 5.83 -7.65 -17.91
C SER A 39 5.07 -7.08 -16.72
N LEU A 40 3.93 -7.66 -16.35
CA LEU A 40 3.09 -7.19 -15.26
C LEU A 40 2.95 -8.28 -14.21
N THR A 41 2.99 -7.88 -12.95
CA THR A 41 2.54 -8.70 -11.83
C THR A 41 1.22 -8.12 -11.36
N TYR A 42 0.12 -8.82 -11.64
CA TYR A 42 -1.21 -8.43 -11.18
C TYR A 42 -1.43 -8.94 -9.75
N LEU A 43 -1.93 -8.08 -8.87
CA LEU A 43 -2.23 -8.41 -7.47
C LEU A 43 -3.68 -8.04 -7.18
N GLU A 44 -4.47 -9.00 -6.68
CA GLU A 44 -5.85 -8.81 -6.27
C GLU A 44 -6.08 -9.52 -4.94
N ASN A 45 -5.80 -8.80 -3.84
CA ASN A 45 -5.80 -9.35 -2.49
C ASN A 45 -4.77 -10.47 -2.31
N GLU A 46 -3.61 -10.34 -2.97
CA GLU A 46 -2.54 -11.34 -3.04
C GLU A 46 -1.17 -10.68 -2.83
N ALA A 47 -0.17 -11.50 -2.52
CA ALA A 47 1.22 -11.08 -2.40
C ALA A 47 2.12 -11.73 -3.46
N ALA A 48 3.15 -10.99 -3.87
CA ALA A 48 4.24 -11.51 -4.69
C ALA A 48 5.60 -11.07 -4.13
N THR A 49 6.57 -11.97 -4.16
CA THR A 49 7.97 -11.62 -3.90
C THR A 49 8.62 -11.18 -5.22
N ILE A 50 9.13 -9.96 -5.23
CA ILE A 50 9.83 -9.36 -6.36
C ILE A 50 11.32 -9.61 -6.21
N TYR A 51 11.96 -10.03 -7.30
CA TYR A 51 13.40 -10.27 -7.36
C TYR A 51 14.04 -9.34 -8.39
N LEU A 52 15.01 -8.55 -7.96
CA LEU A 52 15.80 -7.70 -8.83
C LEU A 52 17.21 -8.29 -8.94
N ASN A 53 17.36 -9.29 -9.83
CA ASN A 53 18.55 -10.14 -9.97
C ASN A 53 19.30 -9.96 -11.30
N ALA A 54 19.06 -8.84 -11.99
CA ALA A 54 19.88 -8.49 -13.14
C ALA A 54 21.36 -8.42 -12.70
N LYS A 55 22.27 -8.87 -13.57
CA LYS A 55 23.71 -8.98 -13.27
C LYS A 55 24.29 -7.68 -12.68
N ASP A 56 23.95 -6.54 -13.27
CA ASP A 56 24.39 -5.21 -12.85
C ASP A 56 23.31 -4.46 -12.05
N GLY A 57 22.33 -5.21 -11.52
CA GLY A 57 21.20 -4.69 -10.76
C GLY A 57 21.46 -4.60 -9.26
N PRO A 58 20.44 -4.21 -8.47
CA PRO A 58 20.58 -4.01 -7.03
C PRO A 58 20.62 -5.30 -6.20
N HIS A 59 20.43 -6.48 -6.79
CA HIS A 59 20.49 -7.78 -6.11
C HIS A 59 19.64 -7.84 -4.83
N THR A 60 18.36 -7.47 -4.97
CA THR A 60 17.43 -7.34 -3.84
C THR A 60 16.12 -8.09 -4.07
N CYS A 61 15.50 -8.55 -2.98
CA CYS A 61 14.17 -9.13 -2.97
C CYS A 61 13.26 -8.47 -1.93
N PHE A 62 11.99 -8.29 -2.25
CA PHE A 62 11.02 -7.74 -1.32
C PHE A 62 9.62 -8.27 -1.63
N LYS A 63 8.75 -8.34 -0.63
CA LYS A 63 7.38 -8.80 -0.76
C LYS A 63 6.42 -7.62 -0.88
N VAL A 64 5.61 -7.65 -1.93
CA VAL A 64 4.53 -6.69 -2.17
C VAL A 64 3.20 -7.40 -2.01
N TYR A 65 2.33 -6.86 -1.17
CA TYR A 65 0.92 -7.23 -1.11
C TYR A 65 0.07 -6.17 -1.84
N GLY A 66 -0.91 -6.59 -2.63
CA GLY A 66 -1.77 -5.69 -3.40
C GLY A 66 -3.25 -5.99 -3.21
N SER A 67 -4.10 -4.99 -2.96
CA SER A 67 -5.56 -5.17 -2.86
C SER A 67 -6.37 -3.99 -3.41
N PRO A 68 -7.35 -4.23 -4.32
CA PRO A 68 -8.17 -3.17 -4.91
C PRO A 68 -9.38 -2.77 -4.04
N TYR A 69 -9.65 -3.50 -2.96
CA TYR A 69 -10.90 -3.43 -2.23
C TYR A 69 -11.10 -2.12 -1.45
N VAL A 70 -12.35 -1.64 -1.45
CA VAL A 70 -12.77 -0.40 -0.78
C VAL A 70 -13.97 -0.58 0.14
N PRO A 71 -13.93 -0.11 1.40
CA PRO A 71 -15.11 -0.09 2.25
C PRO A 71 -16.08 0.95 1.71
N ASN A 72 -17.18 0.51 1.10
CA ASN A 72 -18.16 1.40 0.51
C ASN A 72 -19.55 0.79 0.55
N ASN A 73 -20.56 1.60 0.87
CA ASN A 73 -21.97 1.22 0.77
C ASN A 73 -22.55 1.45 -0.64
N ARG A 74 -21.77 2.06 -1.55
CA ARG A 74 -22.13 2.29 -2.95
C ARG A 74 -21.76 1.08 -3.81
N GLU A 75 -22.43 0.98 -4.96
CA GLU A 75 -22.20 -0.08 -5.94
C GLU A 75 -21.04 0.29 -6.88
N TRP A 76 -19.80 0.19 -6.38
CA TRP A 76 -18.58 0.27 -7.20
C TRP A 76 -17.89 -1.09 -7.25
N GLY A 77 -17.04 -1.29 -8.26
CA GLY A 77 -16.18 -2.48 -8.32
C GLY A 77 -15.25 -2.53 -7.11
N PHE A 78 -15.02 -3.74 -6.62
CA PHE A 78 -14.23 -4.07 -5.44
C PHE A 78 -14.75 -3.43 -4.14
N ALA A 79 -16.04 -3.10 -4.07
CA ALA A 79 -16.65 -2.60 -2.85
C ALA A 79 -16.95 -3.74 -1.86
N TYR A 80 -16.68 -3.50 -0.58
CA TYR A 80 -17.15 -4.34 0.52
C TYR A 80 -17.80 -3.50 1.60
N LYS A 81 -18.60 -4.14 2.47
CA LYS A 81 -19.32 -3.44 3.53
C LYS A 81 -18.35 -2.87 4.58
N PRO A 82 -18.42 -1.58 4.92
CA PRO A 82 -17.65 -1.02 6.03
C PRO A 82 -17.90 -1.80 7.33
N GLY A 83 -16.84 -2.07 8.10
CA GLY A 83 -16.94 -2.85 9.34
C GLY A 83 -16.77 -4.37 9.15
N THR A 84 -16.66 -4.87 7.91
CA THR A 84 -16.48 -6.30 7.62
C THR A 84 -15.15 -6.61 6.94
N GLY A 85 -14.19 -5.67 6.97
CA GLY A 85 -12.92 -5.81 6.27
C GLY A 85 -11.89 -6.69 6.96
N ARG A 86 -12.15 -7.17 8.18
CA ARG A 86 -11.14 -7.86 8.99
C ARG A 86 -10.57 -9.10 8.28
N GLU A 87 -11.41 -10.02 7.85
CA GLU A 87 -10.97 -11.24 7.16
C GLU A 87 -10.20 -10.94 5.87
N LEU A 88 -10.60 -9.88 5.17
CA LEU A 88 -9.93 -9.41 3.96
C LEU A 88 -8.49 -8.95 4.26
N TRP A 89 -8.31 -8.12 5.30
CA TRP A 89 -7.02 -7.54 5.66
C TRP A 89 -6.16 -8.48 6.52
N ASP A 90 -6.72 -9.56 7.06
CA ASP A 90 -5.98 -10.65 7.69
C ASP A 90 -5.17 -11.46 6.66
N ALA A 91 -5.49 -11.35 5.36
CA ALA A 91 -4.71 -11.95 4.28
C ALA A 91 -3.36 -11.26 4.01
N ILE A 92 -3.09 -10.07 4.58
CA ILE A 92 -1.80 -9.40 4.43
C ILE A 92 -0.73 -10.21 5.19
N PRO A 93 0.29 -10.75 4.49
CA PRO A 93 1.36 -11.51 5.13
C PRO A 93 2.13 -10.65 6.14
N SER A 94 2.52 -11.22 7.27
CA SER A 94 3.30 -10.52 8.30
C SER A 94 4.69 -10.08 7.83
N ASP A 95 5.25 -10.77 6.85
CA ASP A 95 6.53 -10.47 6.22
C ASP A 95 6.41 -9.53 5.01
N ALA A 96 5.23 -8.95 4.72
CA ALA A 96 5.08 -7.99 3.63
C ALA A 96 5.94 -6.73 3.87
N ASP A 97 6.80 -6.37 2.92
CA ASP A 97 7.63 -5.18 2.98
C ASP A 97 6.85 -3.94 2.52
N ILE A 98 6.02 -4.13 1.48
CA ILE A 98 5.22 -3.07 0.86
C ILE A 98 3.77 -3.55 0.77
N VAL A 99 2.85 -2.72 1.24
CA VAL A 99 1.41 -2.94 1.10
C VAL A 99 0.83 -1.87 0.17
N VAL A 100 0.25 -2.30 -0.94
CA VAL A 100 -0.42 -1.44 -1.92
C VAL A 100 -1.92 -1.69 -1.84
N THR A 101 -2.70 -0.67 -1.53
CA THR A 101 -4.16 -0.79 -1.42
C THR A 101 -4.85 0.33 -2.18
N HIS A 102 -6.08 0.15 -2.65
CA HIS A 102 -6.83 1.30 -3.12
C HIS A 102 -7.26 2.20 -1.94
N THR A 103 -7.61 1.58 -0.81
CA THR A 103 -8.16 2.21 0.40
C THR A 103 -7.09 2.82 1.31
N PRO A 104 -7.25 4.07 1.80
CA PRO A 104 -6.39 4.62 2.84
C PRO A 104 -6.71 4.01 4.22
N PRO A 105 -5.70 3.77 5.08
CA PRO A 105 -5.92 3.40 6.48
C PRO A 105 -6.49 4.59 7.27
N LYS A 106 -7.32 4.30 8.26
CA LYS A 106 -7.99 5.33 9.07
C LYS A 106 -6.97 6.26 9.72
N GLY A 107 -7.19 7.56 9.55
CA GLY A 107 -6.46 8.62 10.22
C GLY A 107 -5.14 9.04 9.57
N HIS A 108 -4.75 8.42 8.46
CA HIS A 108 -3.50 8.68 7.74
C HIS A 108 -3.77 9.04 6.29
N CYS A 109 -3.49 10.28 5.90
CA CYS A 109 -3.73 10.78 4.55
C CYS A 109 -5.13 10.39 4.00
N ASP A 110 -6.16 10.51 4.85
CA ASP A 110 -7.52 10.02 4.59
C ASP A 110 -8.62 11.10 4.65
N MET A 111 -8.24 12.38 4.55
CA MET A 111 -9.17 13.52 4.66
C MET A 111 -9.81 13.87 3.30
N ALA A 112 -11.09 13.57 3.14
CA ALA A 112 -11.91 14.08 2.05
C ALA A 112 -12.49 15.46 2.39
N VAL A 113 -12.62 16.33 1.39
CA VAL A 113 -13.13 17.71 1.57
C VAL A 113 -14.58 17.74 2.08
N HIS A 114 -15.42 16.80 1.65
CA HIS A 114 -16.84 16.78 1.98
C HIS A 114 -17.23 15.71 3.01
N ASP A 115 -16.53 14.58 3.00
CA ASP A 115 -16.89 13.40 3.80
C ASP A 115 -16.04 13.27 5.08
N GLY A 116 -15.11 14.20 5.31
CA GLY A 116 -14.18 14.13 6.44
C GLY A 116 -13.20 12.96 6.29
N ARG A 117 -12.81 12.35 7.41
CA ARG A 117 -11.89 11.19 7.40
C ARG A 117 -12.63 9.91 7.09
N THR A 118 -12.26 9.24 6.00
CA THR A 118 -12.95 8.03 5.50
C THR A 118 -12.04 6.80 5.37
N GLY A 119 -10.86 6.81 6.00
CA GLY A 119 -9.97 5.66 5.97
C GLY A 119 -10.49 4.44 6.75
N CYS A 120 -9.99 3.27 6.40
CA CYS A 120 -10.41 1.98 6.95
C CYS A 120 -9.74 1.65 8.29
N ALA A 121 -10.53 1.36 9.32
CA ALA A 121 -10.02 1.03 10.66
C ALA A 121 -9.39 -0.37 10.67
N GLU A 122 -9.98 -1.33 9.98
CA GLU A 122 -9.49 -2.70 9.89
C GLU A 122 -8.16 -2.77 9.15
N LEU A 123 -7.98 -1.96 8.10
CA LEU A 123 -6.70 -1.82 7.41
C LEU A 123 -5.64 -1.20 8.33
N LEU A 124 -5.99 -0.19 9.13
CA LEU A 124 -5.07 0.38 10.12
C LEU A 124 -4.58 -0.69 11.12
N HIS A 125 -5.49 -1.54 11.61
CA HIS A 125 -5.14 -2.64 12.50
C HIS A 125 -4.22 -3.67 11.82
N ALA A 126 -4.51 -4.01 10.56
CA ALA A 126 -3.66 -4.93 9.80
C ALA A 126 -2.25 -4.34 9.55
N LEU A 127 -2.15 -3.04 9.24
CA LEU A 127 -0.86 -2.35 9.10
C LEU A 127 -0.11 -2.23 10.42
N HIS A 128 -0.80 -2.05 11.56
CA HIS A 128 -0.19 -2.08 12.88
C HIS A 128 0.33 -3.48 13.25
N ARG A 129 -0.33 -4.55 12.81
CA ARG A 129 0.13 -5.93 12.98
C ARG A 129 1.38 -6.21 12.13
N VAL A 130 1.27 -5.96 10.82
CA VAL A 130 2.29 -6.31 9.81
C VAL A 130 3.49 -5.36 9.83
N ARG A 131 3.25 -4.08 10.12
CA ARG A 131 4.24 -3.00 10.15
C ARG A 131 5.14 -2.99 8.91
N PRO A 132 4.56 -2.92 7.69
CA PRO A 132 5.36 -2.93 6.47
C PRO A 132 6.26 -1.70 6.43
N MET A 133 7.37 -1.76 5.68
CA MET A 133 8.22 -0.60 5.46
C MET A 133 7.44 0.55 4.81
N MET A 134 6.54 0.21 3.89
CA MET A 134 5.74 1.18 3.14
C MET A 134 4.29 0.71 2.98
N SER A 135 3.34 1.62 3.15
CA SER A 135 1.95 1.44 2.76
C SER A 135 1.57 2.52 1.75
N VAL A 136 1.24 2.10 0.54
CA VAL A 136 0.88 2.98 -0.58
C VAL A 136 -0.59 2.79 -0.89
N PHE A 137 -1.31 3.90 -1.00
CA PHE A 137 -2.73 3.90 -1.26
C PHE A 137 -3.21 5.10 -2.06
N GLY A 138 -4.51 5.15 -2.37
CA GLY A 138 -5.11 6.24 -3.12
C GLY A 138 -6.53 6.53 -2.67
N HIS A 139 -7.47 6.50 -3.62
CA HIS A 139 -8.91 6.70 -3.44
C HIS A 139 -9.34 8.13 -3.07
N ILE A 140 -8.66 8.77 -2.12
CA ILE A 140 -9.01 10.12 -1.66
C ILE A 140 -8.03 11.12 -2.29
N HIS A 141 -8.47 11.76 -3.37
CA HIS A 141 -7.65 12.64 -4.21
C HIS A 141 -7.15 13.88 -3.47
N GLU A 142 -7.97 14.40 -2.56
CA GLU A 142 -7.70 15.59 -1.77
C GLU A 142 -6.67 15.34 -0.65
N ALA A 143 -6.43 14.07 -0.32
CA ALA A 143 -5.56 13.68 0.77
C ALA A 143 -4.19 13.18 0.31
N ARG A 144 -3.76 13.52 -0.91
CA ARG A 144 -2.38 13.24 -1.36
C ARG A 144 -1.39 13.75 -0.31
N GLY A 145 -0.50 12.87 0.12
CA GLY A 145 0.45 13.19 1.17
C GLY A 145 1.32 11.99 1.55
N VAL A 146 2.28 12.27 2.43
CA VAL A 146 3.16 11.26 3.01
C VAL A 146 3.21 11.47 4.51
N GLU A 147 3.13 10.38 5.26
CA GLU A 147 3.27 10.37 6.71
C GLU A 147 4.26 9.27 7.10
N ARG A 148 5.18 9.58 8.02
CA ARG A 148 6.00 8.57 8.69
C ARG A 148 5.34 8.24 10.03
N VAL A 149 4.84 7.02 10.14
CA VAL A 149 4.13 6.53 11.32
C VAL A 149 5.08 5.69 12.15
N ARG A 150 5.18 6.01 13.45
CA ARG A 150 5.80 5.14 14.45
C ARG A 150 4.70 4.40 15.20
N TRP A 151 4.78 3.08 15.18
CA TRP A 151 3.80 2.19 15.79
C TRP A 151 4.01 2.07 17.28
N ASN A 152 2.89 2.05 18.02
CA ASN A 152 2.91 1.74 19.43
C ASN A 152 2.86 0.23 19.61
N VAL A 153 3.99 -0.37 19.94
CA VAL A 153 4.16 -1.83 20.04
C VAL A 153 3.93 -2.36 21.45
N GLU A 154 4.03 -1.48 22.45
CA GLU A 154 3.73 -1.81 23.83
C GLU A 154 2.25 -1.55 24.08
N SER A 155 1.58 -2.37 24.90
CA SER A 155 0.17 -2.18 25.26
C SER A 155 0.00 -0.84 26.01
N PRO A 156 -0.48 0.23 25.36
CA PRO A 156 -0.54 1.52 26.01
C PRO A 156 -1.88 1.64 26.73
N GLY A 157 -1.87 2.16 27.96
CA GLY A 157 -3.10 2.38 28.74
C GLY A 157 -4.13 3.31 28.08
N ASN A 158 -3.83 3.91 26.91
CA ASN A 158 -4.69 4.80 26.14
C ASN A 158 -5.30 4.18 24.87
N GLY A 159 -4.89 2.97 24.46
CA GLY A 159 -5.41 2.28 23.27
C GLY A 159 -5.01 2.85 21.90
N SER A 160 -4.02 3.75 21.81
CA SER A 160 -3.53 4.28 20.53
C SER A 160 -2.60 3.29 19.83
N LEU A 161 -2.87 2.96 18.56
CA LEU A 161 -2.01 2.11 17.72
C LEU A 161 -0.73 2.82 17.27
N THR A 162 -0.71 4.15 17.28
CA THR A 162 0.44 4.96 16.85
C THR A 162 1.04 5.69 18.04
N GLU A 163 2.37 5.70 18.11
CA GLU A 163 3.15 6.46 19.09
C GLU A 163 3.36 7.89 18.60
N GLY A 164 3.61 8.05 17.30
CA GLY A 164 3.83 9.34 16.67
C GLY A 164 3.64 9.31 15.16
N VAL A 165 3.29 10.47 14.61
CA VAL A 165 3.12 10.66 13.16
C VAL A 165 3.88 11.92 12.78
N GLU A 166 4.83 11.77 11.86
CA GLU A 166 5.51 12.88 11.21
C GLU A 166 4.88 13.10 9.83
N VAL A 167 4.22 14.24 9.65
CA VAL A 167 3.65 14.64 8.37
C VAL A 167 4.76 15.22 7.50
N TRP A 168 4.84 14.75 6.25
CA TRP A 168 5.77 15.27 5.27
C TRP A 168 5.24 16.57 4.66
N GLU A 169 6.07 17.60 4.66
CA GLU A 169 5.85 18.80 3.86
C GLU A 169 6.44 18.61 2.47
N ASP A 170 5.61 18.70 1.43
CA ASP A 170 6.04 18.45 0.05
C ASP A 170 7.15 19.42 -0.38
N PRO A 171 8.42 18.96 -0.53
CA PRO A 171 9.54 19.82 -0.89
C PRO A 171 9.54 20.15 -2.39
N GLY A 172 8.56 19.65 -3.14
CA GLY A 172 8.43 19.74 -4.58
C GLY A 172 7.92 21.08 -5.10
N THR A 173 7.87 22.13 -4.28
CA THR A 173 7.56 23.48 -4.76
C THR A 173 8.62 23.88 -5.80
N GLY A 174 8.19 24.05 -7.06
CA GLY A 174 9.08 24.35 -8.20
C GLY A 174 9.82 23.16 -8.84
N LYS A 175 9.68 21.92 -8.35
CA LYS A 175 10.34 20.72 -8.92
C LYS A 175 9.39 19.84 -9.75
N LYS A 176 9.94 18.98 -10.61
CA LYS A 176 9.16 18.02 -11.45
C LYS A 176 8.60 16.82 -10.66
N GLN A 177 9.20 16.51 -9.51
CA GLN A 177 8.81 15.40 -8.64
C GLN A 177 8.95 15.79 -7.17
N SER A 178 8.25 15.06 -6.31
CA SER A 178 8.33 15.20 -4.87
C SER A 178 9.14 14.04 -4.29
N MET A 179 10.27 14.33 -3.64
CA MET A 179 11.20 13.31 -3.15
C MET A 179 10.96 13.00 -1.67
N VAL A 180 10.96 11.71 -1.33
CA VAL A 180 10.96 11.17 0.03
C VAL A 180 12.21 10.29 0.17
N ASN A 181 13.23 10.76 0.87
CA ASN A 181 14.48 10.01 1.05
C ASN A 181 14.52 9.33 2.43
N LEU A 182 14.39 8.01 2.43
CA LEU A 182 14.39 7.11 3.59
C LEU A 182 15.68 6.29 3.67
N THR A 183 16.75 6.72 3.00
CA THR A 183 18.03 6.01 3.00
C THR A 183 18.91 6.47 4.16
N ALA A 184 19.86 5.62 4.56
CA ALA A 184 20.92 5.96 5.50
C ALA A 184 21.74 7.17 5.01
N LYS A 185 21.97 7.29 3.69
CA LYS A 185 22.65 8.45 3.07
C LYS A 185 21.84 9.74 3.26
N GLY A 186 20.52 9.65 3.18
CA GLY A 186 19.59 10.72 3.52
C GLY A 186 19.55 11.08 5.01
N ARG A 187 20.27 10.34 5.87
CA ARG A 187 20.31 10.47 7.34
C ARG A 187 18.95 10.33 8.03
N ARG A 188 17.96 9.75 7.35
CA ARG A 188 16.61 9.51 7.89
C ARG A 188 16.09 8.10 7.56
N PRO A 189 16.88 7.03 7.80
CA PRO A 189 16.40 5.67 7.54
C PRO A 189 15.25 5.31 8.47
N LEU A 190 14.42 4.36 8.05
CA LEU A 190 13.36 3.80 8.89
C LEU A 190 13.97 3.06 10.08
N ALA A 191 13.32 3.17 11.24
CA ALA A 191 13.71 2.49 12.48
C ALA A 191 13.25 1.01 12.46
N ASN A 192 13.58 0.29 11.40
CA ASN A 192 13.27 -1.11 11.23
C ASN A 192 14.61 -1.87 11.29
N ARG A 193 14.80 -2.75 12.28
CA ARG A 193 16.02 -3.57 12.34
C ARG A 193 15.92 -4.64 11.25
N SER A 194 17.02 -4.81 10.52
CA SER A 194 17.10 -5.60 9.29
C SER A 194 17.52 -7.05 9.54
N GLY A 195 17.31 -7.59 10.75
CA GLY A 195 17.96 -8.82 11.20
C GLY A 195 17.46 -10.08 10.49
N LEU A 196 16.18 -10.12 10.10
CA LEU A 196 15.50 -11.39 9.83
C LEU A 196 15.00 -11.59 8.38
N THR A 197 14.74 -10.53 7.61
CA THR A 197 14.10 -10.67 6.28
C THR A 197 14.95 -11.34 5.18
N ARG A 198 16.21 -11.75 5.45
CA ARG A 198 17.20 -11.90 4.37
C ARG A 198 18.18 -13.07 4.46
N GLN A 199 18.24 -13.85 5.53
CA GLN A 199 19.16 -15.01 5.58
C GLN A 199 18.71 -16.18 4.67
N MET A 200 17.50 -16.15 4.10
CA MET A 200 16.93 -17.26 3.33
C MET A 200 16.96 -17.09 1.80
N CYS A 201 17.47 -15.96 1.28
CA CYS A 201 17.48 -15.67 -0.17
C CYS A 201 18.87 -15.76 -0.81
N SER A 202 19.69 -16.76 -0.43
CA SER A 202 20.82 -17.16 -1.27
C SER A 202 20.33 -17.96 -2.49
N PRO A 203 20.97 -17.83 -3.67
CA PRO A 203 20.67 -18.65 -4.86
C PRO A 203 20.64 -20.18 -4.59
N GLU A 204 21.34 -20.65 -3.55
CA GLU A 204 21.38 -22.05 -3.17
C GLU A 204 20.08 -22.54 -2.50
N HIS A 205 19.42 -21.71 -1.70
CA HIS A 205 18.10 -22.02 -1.13
C HIS A 205 17.00 -22.07 -2.21
N LEU A 206 17.16 -21.28 -3.29
CA LEU A 206 16.30 -21.30 -4.47
C LEU A 206 16.37 -22.63 -5.25
N ALA A 207 17.50 -23.34 -5.22
CA ALA A 207 17.65 -24.64 -5.87
C ALA A 207 17.03 -25.79 -5.06
N ARG A 208 16.98 -25.66 -3.73
CA ARG A 208 16.62 -26.74 -2.80
C ARG A 208 15.10 -26.89 -2.58
N ASN A 209 14.31 -25.85 -2.82
CA ASN A 209 12.84 -25.89 -2.78
C ASN A 209 12.19 -26.49 -4.04
N LYS A 210 12.97 -27.04 -4.98
CA LYS A 210 12.48 -27.91 -6.05
C LYS A 210 12.48 -29.38 -5.60
N ARG A 211 11.50 -29.80 -4.80
CA ARG A 211 11.13 -31.23 -4.70
C ARG A 211 9.62 -31.43 -4.86
N PRO A 212 9.18 -32.54 -5.50
CA PRO A 212 7.82 -32.69 -6.00
C PRO A 212 6.87 -33.21 -4.92
N GLY A 213 5.77 -32.49 -4.70
CA GLY A 213 4.70 -32.90 -3.80
C GLY A 213 3.36 -32.31 -4.22
N GLY A 214 2.71 -32.94 -5.20
CA GLY A 214 1.26 -33.01 -5.44
C GLY A 214 0.41 -31.73 -5.53
N GLY A 215 0.15 -31.27 -6.77
CA GLY A 215 -1.06 -30.55 -7.28
C GLY A 215 -1.49 -29.26 -6.54
N LEU A 216 -1.61 -28.08 -7.16
CA LEU A 216 -2.15 -27.73 -8.47
C LEU A 216 -1.34 -26.59 -9.13
N SER A 217 -1.55 -26.42 -10.43
CA SER A 217 -0.70 -25.78 -11.43
C SER A 217 -0.27 -24.32 -11.21
N GLY A 218 1.05 -24.09 -11.23
CA GLY A 218 1.74 -23.19 -12.18
C GLY A 218 1.83 -21.70 -11.85
N VAL A 219 2.86 -21.29 -11.10
CA VAL A 219 3.38 -19.91 -11.12
C VAL A 219 4.87 -19.95 -11.49
N PRO A 220 5.31 -19.41 -12.64
CA PRO A 220 6.72 -19.18 -12.90
C PRO A 220 7.16 -17.89 -12.18
N GLY A 221 8.29 -17.92 -11.48
CA GLY A 221 8.97 -16.71 -11.03
C GLY A 221 9.26 -15.81 -12.22
N VAL A 222 8.76 -14.58 -12.19
CA VAL A 222 8.87 -13.62 -13.29
C VAL A 222 10.16 -12.82 -13.13
N THR A 223 11.14 -13.08 -14.00
CA THR A 223 12.27 -12.19 -14.25
C THR A 223 11.84 -11.03 -15.15
N GLN A 224 12.10 -9.79 -14.75
CA GLN A 224 11.77 -8.59 -15.53
C GLN A 224 12.64 -8.48 -16.81
N PRO A 225 12.12 -7.83 -17.89
CA PRO A 225 12.91 -7.46 -19.06
C PRO A 225 13.88 -6.31 -18.74
N SER A 226 15.05 -6.33 -19.39
CA SER A 226 16.07 -5.28 -19.30
C SER A 226 15.62 -3.98 -19.99
N GLU A 227 15.95 -2.85 -19.33
CA GLU A 227 15.97 -1.48 -19.86
C GLU A 227 14.64 -0.70 -19.91
N ILE A 228 14.46 0.22 -18.94
CA ILE A 228 13.61 1.40 -19.11
C ILE A 228 14.49 2.66 -19.10
N ASN A 229 14.54 3.32 -20.25
CA ASN A 229 15.38 4.49 -20.49
C ASN A 229 14.68 5.76 -19.94
N SER A 230 15.44 6.56 -19.20
CA SER A 230 15.01 7.81 -18.57
C SER A 230 14.71 8.88 -19.63
N THR A 231 13.61 9.63 -19.49
CA THR A 231 13.32 10.78 -20.36
C THR A 231 13.17 12.06 -19.53
N SER A 232 14.18 12.93 -19.62
CA SER A 232 14.15 14.31 -19.12
C SER A 232 13.62 15.25 -20.21
N TRP A 233 12.72 16.17 -19.87
CA TRP A 233 12.38 17.31 -20.73
C TRP A 233 12.24 18.61 -19.94
N ASP A 234 12.98 19.63 -20.37
CA ASP A 234 13.16 21.01 -19.87
C ASP A 234 11.87 21.84 -19.87
N GLU A 235 11.57 22.53 -18.76
CA GLU A 235 11.72 23.98 -18.47
C GLU A 235 10.74 24.94 -19.19
N GLY A 236 10.00 25.69 -18.38
CA GLY A 236 9.14 26.80 -18.76
C GLY A 236 8.61 27.51 -17.52
N VAL A 237 8.98 28.78 -17.35
CA VAL A 237 8.97 29.60 -16.13
C VAL A 237 7.67 30.43 -15.98
N ALA A 238 7.42 30.87 -14.72
CA ALA A 238 6.53 31.94 -14.22
C ALA A 238 5.04 31.60 -13.99
N GLY A 239 4.37 32.07 -12.93
CA GLY A 239 4.71 33.11 -11.95
C GLY A 239 3.74 33.08 -10.74
N GLU A 240 4.17 33.79 -9.70
CA GLU A 240 3.72 33.83 -8.30
C GLU A 240 2.49 34.71 -8.07
N VAL A 241 1.54 34.30 -7.21
CA VAL A 241 0.68 35.23 -6.45
C VAL A 241 0.36 34.66 -5.06
N ARG A 242 0.70 35.46 -4.05
CA ARG A 242 0.44 35.26 -2.61
C ARG A 242 -1.03 35.48 -2.26
N GLY A 243 -1.52 34.76 -1.25
CA GLY A 243 -2.75 35.12 -0.53
C GLY A 243 -2.98 34.22 0.67
N GLY A 244 -2.62 34.68 1.87
CA GLY A 244 -2.85 33.96 3.12
C GLY A 244 -4.28 34.14 3.64
N ALA A 245 -4.75 33.15 4.40
CA ALA A 245 -5.80 33.34 5.40
C ALA A 245 -5.67 32.27 6.49
N LYS A 246 -5.42 32.75 7.71
CA LYS A 246 -5.55 32.00 8.96
C LYS A 246 -7.03 31.74 9.24
N PHE A 247 -7.39 30.53 9.68
CA PHE A 247 -8.56 30.34 10.53
C PHE A 247 -8.24 29.38 11.68
N LEU A 248 -8.57 29.85 12.88
CA LEU A 248 -8.46 29.21 14.19
C LEU A 248 -9.85 28.73 14.64
N LEU A 249 -9.84 27.87 15.67
CA LEU A 249 -10.94 27.37 16.50
C LEU A 249 -11.81 26.26 15.84
N GLY A 250 -12.10 25.14 16.48
CA GLY A 250 -12.08 24.75 17.89
C GLY A 250 -13.35 23.95 18.18
N GLY A 251 -13.30 22.90 19.02
CA GLY A 251 -14.50 22.20 19.46
C GLY A 251 -14.29 20.74 19.82
N ALA A 252 -13.96 20.49 21.09
CA ALA A 252 -14.05 19.20 21.74
C ALA A 252 -15.51 18.86 22.07
N ILE A 253 -15.92 17.60 21.91
CA ILE A 253 -17.15 17.05 22.50
C ILE A 253 -16.84 15.65 23.03
N GLU A 254 -16.97 15.51 24.35
CA GLU A 254 -17.00 14.27 25.11
C GLU A 254 -18.32 13.51 24.86
N HIS A 255 -18.29 12.18 24.84
CA HIS A 255 -19.42 11.40 25.35
C HIS A 255 -18.98 10.11 26.03
N ARG A 256 -19.67 9.86 27.14
CA ARG A 256 -19.36 8.94 28.24
C ARG A 256 -20.08 7.60 28.06
N GLN A 257 -19.34 6.54 28.38
CA GLN A 257 -19.63 5.19 28.93
C GLN A 257 -21.02 4.55 28.79
N GLY A 258 -20.99 3.27 28.41
CA GLY A 258 -21.99 2.24 28.75
C GLY A 258 -21.29 0.90 29.01
N VAL A 259 -21.44 0.39 30.23
CA VAL A 259 -20.87 -0.87 30.75
C VAL A 259 -21.73 -2.06 30.30
N GLY A 260 -21.10 -3.14 29.83
CA GLY A 260 -21.76 -4.41 29.52
C GLY A 260 -20.76 -5.57 29.58
N SER A 261 -20.84 -6.35 30.65
CA SER A 261 -20.02 -7.51 30.99
C SER A 261 -20.38 -8.74 30.15
N GLY A 262 -19.39 -9.53 29.74
CA GLY A 262 -19.56 -10.97 29.48
C GLY A 262 -18.74 -11.50 28.30
N GLY A 263 -17.88 -12.50 28.59
CA GLY A 263 -17.36 -13.42 27.58
C GLY A 263 -15.85 -13.51 27.53
N VAL A 264 -15.26 -14.31 28.42
CA VAL A 264 -13.87 -14.78 28.33
C VAL A 264 -13.80 -15.74 27.14
N GLY A 265 -13.30 -15.26 26.01
CA GLY A 265 -12.99 -16.04 24.81
C GLY A 265 -11.49 -16.28 24.73
N SER A 266 -11.14 -17.54 24.47
CA SER A 266 -9.80 -18.12 24.34
C SER A 266 -8.73 -17.19 23.76
N VAL A 267 -7.63 -17.08 24.49
CA VAL A 267 -6.37 -16.51 24.02
C VAL A 267 -5.83 -17.47 22.96
N ASP A 268 -5.93 -17.10 21.69
CA ASP A 268 -5.15 -17.74 20.63
C ASP A 268 -3.68 -17.41 20.91
N GLU A 269 -2.92 -18.44 21.29
CA GLU A 269 -1.46 -18.37 21.39
C GLU A 269 -0.89 -18.23 19.96
N HIS A 270 -0.90 -17.00 19.44
CA HIS A 270 -0.12 -16.63 18.27
C HIS A 270 1.34 -16.63 18.70
N GLU A 271 2.13 -17.58 18.19
CA GLU A 271 3.59 -17.52 18.26
C GLU A 271 4.03 -16.09 17.87
N PRO A 272 4.86 -15.41 18.68
CA PRO A 272 5.25 -14.04 18.41
C PRO A 272 6.02 -14.00 17.09
N ASP A 273 5.45 -13.30 16.12
CA ASP A 273 6.03 -13.12 14.80
C ASP A 273 7.27 -12.23 14.92
N VAL A 274 8.43 -12.86 15.13
CA VAL A 274 9.72 -12.22 15.49
C VAL A 274 10.12 -11.12 14.49
N GLU A 275 9.66 -11.25 13.24
CA GLU A 275 9.80 -10.28 12.14
C GLU A 275 9.08 -8.95 12.40
N ALA A 276 7.83 -9.02 12.88
CA ALA A 276 7.07 -7.81 13.17
C ALA A 276 7.76 -7.03 14.30
N ASP A 277 8.28 -7.74 15.32
CA ASP A 277 8.88 -7.15 16.51
C ASP A 277 10.16 -6.34 16.29
N GLU A 278 10.72 -6.35 15.09
CA GLU A 278 11.85 -5.50 14.69
C GLU A 278 11.45 -4.26 13.88
N ARG A 279 10.21 -4.21 13.35
CA ARG A 279 9.68 -3.09 12.57
C ARG A 279 8.96 -2.12 13.51
N ARG A 280 9.31 -0.84 13.48
CA ARG A 280 8.69 0.21 14.32
C ARG A 280 8.03 1.30 13.49
N GLU A 281 8.38 1.41 12.22
CA GLU A 281 7.93 2.51 11.38
C GLU A 281 7.44 2.05 10.02
N THR A 282 6.39 2.72 9.56
CA THR A 282 5.83 2.58 8.22
C THR A 282 5.70 3.95 7.59
N VAL A 283 6.10 4.08 6.32
CA VAL A 283 5.77 5.26 5.52
C VAL A 283 4.44 5.05 4.82
N MET A 284 3.47 5.88 5.15
CA MET A 284 2.14 5.93 4.56
C MET A 284 2.14 6.93 3.42
N ILE A 285 1.66 6.53 2.25
CA ILE A 285 1.68 7.36 1.04
C ILE A 285 0.32 7.32 0.37
N ASN A 286 -0.39 8.43 0.40
CA ASN A 286 -1.52 8.62 -0.51
C ASN A 286 -0.98 9.17 -1.84
N ALA A 287 -0.93 8.28 -2.83
CA ALA A 287 -0.46 8.54 -4.19
C ALA A 287 -1.63 8.75 -5.18
N ALA A 288 -2.78 9.26 -4.72
CA ALA A 288 -3.90 9.55 -5.58
C ALA A 288 -3.50 10.43 -6.78
N PHE A 289 -3.87 9.97 -7.97
CA PHE A 289 -3.34 10.47 -9.24
C PHE A 289 -3.85 11.87 -9.63
N LEU A 290 -5.08 12.20 -9.23
CA LEU A 290 -5.74 13.46 -9.58
C LEU A 290 -5.68 14.45 -8.42
N GLY A 291 -5.45 15.72 -8.76
CA GLY A 291 -5.61 16.82 -7.82
C GLY A 291 -7.08 17.21 -7.61
N PRO A 292 -7.37 18.17 -6.71
CA PRO A 292 -8.73 18.62 -6.40
C PRO A 292 -9.50 19.07 -7.65
N HIS A 293 -10.75 18.62 -7.78
CA HIS A 293 -11.59 18.89 -8.95
C HIS A 293 -12.15 20.31 -8.94
N HIS A 294 -11.42 21.28 -9.53
CA HIS A 294 -11.88 22.67 -9.67
C HIS A 294 -11.83 23.19 -11.12
N LEU A 295 -12.28 22.39 -12.11
CA LEU A 295 -12.55 22.75 -13.53
C LEU A 295 -11.49 22.35 -14.58
N LYS A 296 -10.29 21.85 -14.20
CA LYS A 296 -9.31 21.26 -15.12
C LYS A 296 -8.74 19.97 -14.53
N THR A 297 -8.54 18.93 -15.35
CA THR A 297 -7.79 17.73 -14.91
C THR A 297 -6.34 18.13 -14.65
N THR A 298 -6.00 18.30 -13.38
CA THR A 298 -4.64 18.51 -12.92
C THR A 298 -4.13 17.21 -12.30
N PHE A 299 -2.97 16.75 -12.73
CA PHE A 299 -2.32 15.58 -12.16
C PHE A 299 -1.38 16.00 -11.05
N ASN A 300 -1.30 15.17 -10.02
CA ASN A 300 -0.32 15.33 -8.98
C ASN A 300 1.07 14.99 -9.49
N LYS A 301 2.09 15.68 -8.97
CA LYS A 301 3.49 15.33 -9.24
C LYS A 301 3.78 13.94 -8.69
N PRO A 302 4.61 13.14 -9.38
CA PRO A 302 5.02 11.85 -8.86
C PRO A 302 5.74 12.01 -7.52
N ILE A 303 5.42 11.12 -6.58
CA ILE A 303 6.18 10.95 -5.35
C ILE A 303 7.24 9.89 -5.66
N VAL A 304 8.51 10.25 -5.49
CA VAL A 304 9.64 9.32 -5.63
C VAL A 304 10.17 9.02 -4.24
N VAL A 305 10.31 7.74 -3.94
CA VAL A 305 10.78 7.27 -2.63
C VAL A 305 12.11 6.56 -2.81
N ASP A 306 13.17 7.12 -2.23
CA ASP A 306 14.45 6.44 -2.10
C ASP A 306 14.43 5.68 -0.77
N VAL A 307 14.67 4.37 -0.81
CA VAL A 307 14.63 3.52 0.39
C VAL A 307 15.70 2.43 0.32
N ASP A 308 16.31 2.14 1.47
CA ASP A 308 17.24 1.04 1.59
C ASP A 308 16.45 -0.26 1.82
N VAL A 309 16.43 -1.11 0.79
CA VAL A 309 15.96 -2.49 0.87
C VAL A 309 17.22 -3.34 1.02
N PRO A 310 17.25 -4.42 1.81
CA PRO A 310 18.49 -5.18 1.94
C PRO A 310 19.02 -5.71 0.58
N VAL A 311 20.22 -6.28 0.55
CA VAL A 311 20.85 -6.82 -0.65
C VAL A 311 21.32 -8.24 -0.33
N TRP A 312 21.11 -9.21 -1.23
CA TRP A 312 21.69 -10.54 -1.01
C TRP A 312 23.17 -10.50 -1.36
N VAL A 313 23.99 -11.16 -0.53
CA VAL A 313 25.42 -11.31 -0.80
C VAL A 313 25.58 -12.55 -1.67
N THR A 314 26.19 -12.41 -2.85
CA THR A 314 26.66 -13.57 -3.62
C THR A 314 27.95 -14.07 -2.97
N GLU A 315 28.08 -15.38 -2.77
CA GLU A 315 29.22 -16.00 -2.07
C GLU A 315 30.59 -15.68 -2.69
N ASP A 316 30.62 -15.17 -3.93
CA ASP A 316 31.82 -14.73 -4.63
C ASP A 316 32.49 -13.45 -4.05
N GLU A 317 31.84 -12.73 -3.12
CA GLU A 317 32.42 -11.56 -2.43
C GLU A 317 32.86 -11.85 -0.98
N ALA A 318 32.84 -13.12 -0.56
CA ALA A 318 33.18 -13.53 0.81
C ALA A 318 34.63 -14.06 0.98
N GLU A 319 35.47 -14.00 -0.06
CA GLU A 319 36.91 -14.37 -0.01
C GLU A 319 37.87 -13.18 -0.05
#